data_AF-A0A0P9YWS8-F1
#
_entry.id   AF-A0A0P9YWS8-F1
#
_cell.length_a   1.000
_cell.length_b   1.000
_cell.length_c   1.000
_cell.angle_alpha   90.00
_cell.angle_beta   90.00
_cell.angle_gamma   90.00
#
_symmetry.space_group_name_H-M   'P 1'
#
loop_
_entity.id
_entity.type
_entity.pdbx_description
1 polymer ?
#
loop_
_entity_poly.entity_id
_entity_poly.type
_entity_poly.pdbx_seq_one_letter_code
_entity_poly.pdbx_strand_id
1 'polypeptide(L)'
;MNQFHTATSTTFDSGSFDNNLTYLRHRTDNCGVTPNFIGINNYQNGDTLAYTRALTQGGIYLWEGHGADRTQDTVCVIPNGTQTLLLPEMGCENDEAQSLSLSGIAKGTRITVFDSPHASTDDDYATVDVKRDIGISEHVIVHEFERTLETDDYRVNYFKYNGLNGKVSRVEIQVP
;
A
#
# COMPACT_ATOMS: atom_id res chain seq x y z
N MET A 1 17.01 -7.40 -10.94
CA MET A 1 16.41 -6.93 -12.21
C MET A 1 16.79 -5.46 -12.38
N ASN A 2 17.30 -5.07 -13.55
CA ASN A 2 17.72 -3.70 -13.84
C ASN A 2 17.00 -3.23 -15.11
N GLN A 3 16.19 -2.18 -15.03
CA GLN A 3 15.72 -1.45 -16.20
C GLN A 3 16.21 0.00 -16.10
N PHE A 4 16.91 0.42 -17.14
CA PHE A 4 17.22 1.82 -17.40
C PHE A 4 16.47 2.14 -18.69
N HIS A 5 15.35 2.85 -18.63
CA HIS A 5 14.70 3.29 -19.87
C HIS A 5 15.65 4.22 -20.64
N THR A 6 15.73 4.02 -21.96
CA THR A 6 16.63 4.75 -22.86
C THR A 6 16.17 6.18 -23.18
N ALA A 7 14.99 6.57 -22.72
CA ALA A 7 14.42 7.89 -22.92
C ALA A 7 14.37 8.63 -21.57
N THR A 8 15.18 9.69 -21.48
CA THR A 8 15.17 10.75 -20.46
C THR A 8 15.37 10.31 -19.01
N SER A 9 16.62 10.44 -18.52
CA SER A 9 17.03 10.20 -17.13
C SER A 9 16.59 11.31 -16.16
N THR A 10 15.42 11.92 -16.37
CA THR A 10 14.92 12.96 -15.46
C THR A 10 14.32 12.32 -14.22
N THR A 11 14.30 13.06 -13.11
CA THR A 11 13.65 12.59 -11.87
C THR A 11 12.15 12.34 -12.07
N PHE A 12 11.50 13.11 -12.94
CA PHE A 12 10.09 12.98 -13.28
C PHE A 12 9.79 11.67 -14.02
N ASP A 13 10.56 11.37 -15.07
CA ASP A 13 10.37 10.13 -15.86
C ASP A 13 10.69 8.89 -15.02
N SER A 14 11.76 8.96 -14.22
CA SER A 14 12.08 7.86 -13.32
C SER A 14 10.99 7.62 -12.28
N GLY A 15 10.38 8.67 -11.71
CA GLY A 15 9.25 8.50 -10.79
C GLY A 15 8.01 7.90 -11.45
N SER A 16 7.69 8.36 -12.67
CA SER A 16 6.46 8.00 -13.37
C SER A 16 6.49 6.62 -14.05
N PHE A 17 7.68 6.13 -14.42
CA PHE A 17 7.83 4.88 -15.17
C PHE A 17 8.76 3.87 -14.48
N ASP A 18 10.00 4.26 -14.18
CA ASP A 18 11.00 3.32 -13.65
C ASP A 18 10.66 2.89 -12.22
N ASN A 19 10.23 3.84 -11.40
CA ASN A 19 10.07 3.69 -9.97
C ASN A 19 8.59 3.73 -9.53
N ASN A 20 7.65 3.74 -10.48
CA ASN A 20 6.23 3.61 -10.18
C ASN A 20 5.89 2.18 -9.71
N LEU A 21 5.07 2.09 -8.67
CA LEU A 21 4.77 0.85 -7.96
C LEU A 21 4.13 -0.24 -8.84
N THR A 22 3.15 0.10 -9.67
CA THR A 22 2.50 -0.86 -10.59
C THR A 22 3.55 -1.53 -11.47
N TYR A 23 4.42 -0.75 -12.12
CA TYR A 23 5.45 -1.32 -12.98
C TYR A 23 6.50 -2.11 -12.19
N LEU A 24 6.91 -1.64 -11.01
CA LEU A 24 7.83 -2.39 -10.14
C LEU A 24 7.26 -3.75 -9.74
N ARG A 25 5.99 -3.82 -9.36
CA ARG A 25 5.35 -5.05 -8.92
C ARG A 25 5.12 -6.04 -10.06
N HIS A 26 4.65 -5.57 -11.22
CA HIS A 26 4.55 -6.46 -12.39
C HIS A 26 5.89 -7.07 -12.76
N ARG A 27 6.97 -6.30 -12.64
CA ARG A 27 8.32 -6.76 -12.92
C ARG A 27 8.78 -7.83 -11.93
N THR A 28 8.62 -7.61 -10.63
CA THR A 28 9.00 -8.60 -9.61
C THR A 28 8.14 -9.85 -9.66
N ASP A 29 6.83 -9.72 -9.87
CA ASP A 29 5.90 -10.85 -10.01
C ASP A 29 6.24 -11.72 -11.23
N ASN A 30 6.63 -11.09 -12.35
CA ASN A 30 7.05 -11.80 -13.55
C ASN A 30 8.49 -12.35 -13.49
N CYS A 31 9.26 -12.09 -12.42
CA CYS A 31 10.60 -12.67 -12.27
C CYS A 31 10.57 -14.19 -12.05
N GLY A 32 9.46 -14.75 -11.56
CA GLY A 32 9.34 -16.17 -11.18
C GLY A 32 10.08 -16.56 -9.89
N VAL A 33 10.91 -15.66 -9.35
CA VAL A 33 11.55 -15.77 -8.02
C VAL A 33 11.62 -14.38 -7.39
N THR A 34 11.62 -14.31 -6.06
CA THR A 34 11.87 -13.05 -5.35
C THR A 34 13.29 -12.57 -5.65
N PRO A 35 13.48 -11.35 -6.18
CA PRO A 35 14.79 -10.87 -6.57
C PRO A 35 15.65 -10.54 -5.34
N ASN A 36 16.94 -10.90 -5.39
CA ASN A 36 17.93 -10.53 -4.36
C ASN A 36 18.39 -9.07 -4.47
N PHE A 37 18.18 -8.42 -5.61
CA PHE A 37 18.48 -7.01 -5.82
C PHE A 37 17.53 -6.39 -6.85
N ILE A 38 17.17 -5.13 -6.60
CA ILE A 38 16.44 -4.26 -7.53
C ILE A 38 17.39 -3.11 -7.86
N GLY A 39 17.80 -3.01 -9.13
CA GLY A 39 18.63 -1.92 -9.61
C GLY A 39 17.77 -0.94 -10.40
N ILE A 40 17.76 0.31 -9.94
CA ILE A 40 16.97 1.39 -10.54
C ILE A 40 17.74 2.70 -10.55
N ASN A 41 17.33 3.62 -11.41
CA ASN A 41 17.85 4.98 -11.42
C ASN A 41 17.00 5.90 -10.53
N ASN A 42 17.57 7.00 -10.03
CA ASN A 42 16.82 8.04 -9.30
C ASN A 42 15.98 7.49 -8.12
N TYR A 43 16.49 6.51 -7.37
CA TYR A 43 15.75 5.72 -6.36
C TYR A 43 15.03 6.49 -5.25
N GLN A 44 15.36 7.76 -5.09
CA GLN A 44 14.70 8.68 -4.16
C GLN A 44 13.39 9.24 -4.71
N ASN A 45 13.07 8.99 -5.99
CA ASN A 45 11.86 9.44 -6.66
C ASN A 45 10.97 8.23 -6.96
N GLY A 46 9.68 8.31 -6.68
CA GLY A 46 8.74 7.19 -6.80
C GLY A 46 8.81 6.20 -5.64
N ASP A 47 8.30 4.99 -5.87
CA ASP A 47 7.93 4.03 -4.83
C ASP A 47 9.03 3.05 -4.44
N THR A 48 10.16 3.04 -5.15
CA THR A 48 11.09 1.91 -5.06
C THR A 48 11.69 1.72 -3.67
N LEU A 49 11.98 2.81 -2.96
CA LEU A 49 12.53 2.71 -1.60
C LEU A 49 11.49 2.13 -0.63
N ALA A 50 10.24 2.56 -0.72
CA ALA A 50 9.15 2.00 0.09
C ALA A 50 8.89 0.53 -0.28
N TYR A 51 8.86 0.23 -1.59
CA TYR A 51 8.61 -1.11 -2.10
C TYR A 51 9.70 -2.12 -1.67
N THR A 52 10.98 -1.76 -1.80
CA THR A 52 12.10 -2.63 -1.39
C THR A 52 12.15 -2.87 0.11
N ARG A 53 11.78 -1.87 0.92
CA ARG A 53 11.61 -2.06 2.38
C ARG A 53 10.45 -3.00 2.67
N ALA A 54 9.31 -2.83 2.02
CA ALA A 54 8.15 -3.70 2.19
C ALA A 54 8.47 -5.17 1.84
N LEU A 55 9.24 -5.41 0.78
CA LEU A 55 9.68 -6.76 0.39
C LEU A 55 10.56 -7.45 1.44
N THR A 56 11.31 -6.69 2.24
CA THR A 56 12.30 -7.25 3.20
C THR A 56 11.85 -7.20 4.65
N GLN A 57 10.92 -6.30 4.99
CA GLN A 57 10.47 -6.03 6.35
C GLN A 57 8.99 -6.31 6.56
N GLY A 58 8.27 -6.65 5.49
CA GLY A 58 6.81 -6.62 5.46
C GLY A 58 6.29 -5.23 5.14
N GLY A 59 5.05 -5.16 4.70
CA GLY A 59 4.37 -3.93 4.36
C GLY A 59 2.89 -4.09 4.08
N ILE A 60 2.26 -2.94 3.92
CA ILE A 60 0.86 -2.76 3.57
C ILE A 60 0.83 -2.23 2.15
N TYR A 61 0.04 -2.86 1.29
CA TYR A 61 -0.14 -2.44 -0.10
C TYR A 61 -1.59 -2.01 -0.28
N LEU A 62 -1.83 -0.82 -0.81
CA LEU A 62 -3.16 -0.34 -1.15
C LEU A 62 -3.42 -0.56 -2.64
N TRP A 63 -4.67 -0.84 -2.97
CA TRP A 63 -5.13 -1.21 -4.30
C TRP A 63 -6.28 -0.32 -4.72
N GLU A 64 -6.27 0.11 -5.98
CA GLU A 64 -7.40 0.80 -6.60
C GLU A 64 -8.64 -0.10 -6.65
N GLY A 65 -8.47 -1.40 -6.94
CA GLY A 65 -9.57 -2.35 -7.00
C GLY A 65 -9.91 -3.01 -5.67
N HIS A 66 -11.14 -3.55 -5.56
CA HIS A 66 -11.51 -4.45 -4.49
C HIS A 66 -10.67 -5.74 -4.50
N GLY A 67 -10.44 -6.33 -3.32
CA GLY A 67 -9.84 -7.65 -3.21
C GLY A 67 -8.39 -7.76 -3.70
N ALA A 68 -7.63 -6.66 -3.65
CA ALA A 68 -6.28 -6.59 -4.20
C ALA A 68 -6.19 -7.07 -5.66
N ASP A 69 -7.14 -6.63 -6.48
CA ASP A 69 -7.22 -6.96 -7.91
C ASP A 69 -5.94 -6.54 -8.64
N ARG A 70 -5.20 -7.55 -9.13
CA ARG A 70 -3.92 -7.36 -9.81
C ARG A 70 -4.05 -6.86 -11.25
N THR A 71 -5.28 -6.73 -11.75
CA THR A 71 -5.56 -6.12 -13.05
C THR A 71 -5.70 -4.59 -12.96
N GLN A 72 -5.78 -4.06 -11.74
CA GLN A 72 -5.81 -2.62 -11.42
C GLN A 72 -4.53 -2.19 -10.69
N ASP A 73 -4.40 -0.89 -10.42
CA ASP A 73 -3.16 -0.32 -9.92
C ASP A 73 -2.88 -0.62 -8.44
N THR A 74 -1.59 -0.79 -8.14
CA THR A 74 -1.11 -0.75 -6.76
C THR A 74 -0.80 0.71 -6.43
N VAL A 75 -1.68 1.35 -5.69
CA VAL A 75 -1.68 2.81 -5.55
C VAL A 75 -0.80 3.31 -4.41
N CYS A 76 -0.36 2.41 -3.53
CA CYS A 76 0.55 2.75 -2.44
C CYS A 76 1.23 1.50 -1.87
N VAL A 77 2.47 1.65 -1.41
CA VAL A 77 3.15 0.67 -0.57
C VAL A 77 3.74 1.35 0.66
N ILE A 78 3.43 0.81 1.84
CA ILE A 78 3.87 1.34 3.11
C ILE A 78 4.67 0.25 3.83
N PRO A 79 5.98 0.45 4.08
CA PRO A 79 6.77 -0.49 4.86
C PRO A 79 6.19 -0.67 6.26
N ASN A 80 6.37 -1.85 6.84
CA ASN A 80 5.94 -2.13 8.21
C ASN A 80 6.56 -1.13 9.21
N GLY A 81 5.72 -0.45 10.00
CA GLY A 81 6.14 0.43 11.07
C GLY A 81 5.13 1.52 11.46
N THR A 82 5.46 2.17 12.59
CA THR A 82 5.09 3.53 13.01
C THR A 82 4.88 4.59 11.91
N GLN A 83 3.70 4.82 11.32
CA GLN A 83 3.61 5.84 10.25
C GLN A 83 2.27 6.57 10.12
N THR A 84 2.35 7.86 9.78
CA THR A 84 1.22 8.66 9.27
C THR A 84 1.61 9.15 7.89
N LEU A 85 0.70 9.01 6.92
CA LEU A 85 0.87 9.44 5.53
C LEU A 85 -0.33 10.29 5.12
N LEU A 86 -0.04 11.49 4.63
CA LEU A 86 -1.02 12.32 3.92
C LEU A 86 -0.87 12.04 2.44
N LEU A 87 -1.95 11.71 1.73
CA LEU A 87 -1.88 11.42 0.31
C LEU A 87 -2.11 12.70 -0.51
N PRO A 88 -1.41 12.90 -1.64
CA PRO A 88 -0.35 12.05 -2.19
C PRO A 88 1.03 12.34 -1.56
N GLU A 89 1.65 11.33 -0.94
CA GLU A 89 3.04 11.38 -0.44
C GLU A 89 3.73 10.02 -0.66
N MET A 90 5.07 10.03 -0.72
CA MET A 90 5.89 8.81 -0.78
C MET A 90 5.59 7.89 -1.98
N GLY A 91 5.08 8.48 -3.08
CA GLY A 91 4.67 7.75 -4.29
C GLY A 91 3.25 7.18 -4.23
N CYS A 92 2.57 7.32 -3.09
CA CYS A 92 1.19 6.92 -2.93
C CYS A 92 0.21 7.91 -3.58
N GLU A 93 -0.84 7.37 -4.19
CA GLU A 93 -1.86 8.12 -4.91
C GLU A 93 -3.04 8.49 -3.99
N ASN A 94 -3.63 9.66 -4.20
CA ASN A 94 -4.75 10.18 -3.43
C ASN A 94 -6.07 9.77 -4.08
N ASP A 95 -7.08 9.43 -3.28
CA ASP A 95 -8.44 9.12 -3.77
C ASP A 95 -8.54 7.89 -4.68
N GLU A 96 -7.63 6.93 -4.57
CA GLU A 96 -7.66 5.72 -5.41
C GLU A 96 -7.93 4.45 -4.60
N ALA A 97 -7.43 4.34 -3.37
CA ALA A 97 -7.45 3.08 -2.63
C ALA A 97 -8.87 2.60 -2.25
N GLN A 98 -9.17 1.33 -2.56
CA GLN A 98 -10.42 0.64 -2.21
C GLN A 98 -10.20 -0.64 -1.41
N SER A 99 -9.00 -1.21 -1.43
CA SER A 99 -8.66 -2.41 -0.66
C SER A 99 -7.19 -2.43 -0.25
N LEU A 100 -6.80 -3.37 0.60
CA LEU A 100 -5.39 -3.55 0.99
C LEU A 100 -4.96 -5.01 1.06
N SER A 101 -3.66 -5.24 0.99
CA SER A 101 -3.05 -6.52 1.32
C SER A 101 -1.91 -6.36 2.32
N LEU A 102 -1.78 -7.33 3.22
CA LEU A 102 -0.83 -7.36 4.33
C LEU A 102 0.21 -8.45 4.11
N SER A 103 1.47 -8.13 4.39
CA SER A 103 2.57 -9.08 4.41
C SER A 103 3.57 -8.70 5.50
N GLY A 104 4.00 -9.64 6.34
CA GLY A 104 4.98 -9.36 7.40
C GLY A 104 4.50 -8.36 8.46
N ILE A 105 3.21 -8.39 8.81
CA ILE A 105 2.58 -7.45 9.76
C ILE A 105 2.30 -8.13 11.10
N ALA A 106 2.69 -7.49 12.20
CA ALA A 106 2.53 -8.02 13.54
C ALA A 106 1.08 -7.96 14.02
N LYS A 107 0.68 -8.95 14.83
CA LYS A 107 -0.59 -8.94 15.57
C LYS A 107 -0.71 -7.67 16.40
N GLY A 108 -1.88 -7.04 16.38
CA GLY A 108 -2.16 -5.82 17.14
C GLY A 108 -1.84 -4.53 16.39
N THR A 109 -1.24 -4.63 15.19
CA THR A 109 -1.14 -3.49 14.28
C THR A 109 -2.54 -2.98 13.93
N ARG A 110 -2.75 -1.68 14.08
CA ARG A 110 -3.96 -0.99 13.60
C ARG A 110 -3.61 -0.13 12.40
N ILE A 111 -4.38 -0.27 11.33
CA ILE A 111 -4.30 0.57 10.14
C ILE A 111 -5.61 1.36 10.08
N THR A 112 -5.53 2.67 9.97
CA THR A 112 -6.70 3.53 9.79
C THR A 112 -6.58 4.25 8.46
N VAL A 113 -7.62 4.18 7.64
CA VAL A 113 -7.74 4.92 6.38
C VAL A 113 -8.86 5.94 6.52
N PHE A 114 -8.61 7.16 6.06
CA PHE A 114 -9.56 8.28 6.16
C PHE A 114 -9.83 8.86 4.78
N ASP A 115 -11.08 9.25 4.53
CA ASP A 115 -11.44 10.15 3.44
C ASP A 115 -10.80 11.53 3.67
N SER A 116 -10.89 12.03 4.91
CA SER A 116 -10.34 13.33 5.25
C SER A 116 -8.80 13.34 5.40
N PRO A 117 -8.09 14.28 4.76
CA PRO A 117 -6.63 14.46 4.94
C PRO A 117 -6.26 14.89 6.38
N HIS A 118 -7.24 15.37 7.16
CA HIS A 118 -7.04 15.86 8.52
C HIS A 118 -7.45 14.83 9.59
N ALA A 119 -7.63 13.55 9.23
CA ALA A 119 -8.11 12.49 10.12
C ALA A 119 -9.46 12.84 10.79
N SER A 120 -10.35 13.54 10.06
CA SER A 120 -11.69 13.83 10.56
C SER A 120 -12.48 12.53 10.75
N THR A 121 -13.01 12.32 11.96
CA THR A 121 -13.93 11.21 12.26
C THR A 121 -15.39 11.57 11.98
N ASP A 122 -15.66 12.82 11.57
CA ASP A 122 -16.97 13.27 11.11
C ASP A 122 -17.19 12.96 9.62
N ASP A 123 -16.16 12.44 8.93
CA ASP A 123 -16.20 11.94 7.56
C ASP A 123 -15.98 10.41 7.52
N ASP A 124 -15.97 9.81 6.33
CA ASP A 124 -15.72 8.38 6.18
C ASP A 124 -14.32 7.97 6.65
N TYR A 125 -14.25 6.89 7.43
CA TYR A 125 -12.99 6.22 7.76
C TYR A 125 -13.21 4.75 8.08
N ALA A 126 -12.15 3.97 7.99
CA ALA A 126 -12.16 2.57 8.41
C ALA A 126 -10.90 2.21 9.19
N THR A 127 -11.05 1.33 10.19
CA THR A 127 -9.92 0.71 10.88
C THR A 127 -9.79 -0.73 10.47
N VAL A 128 -8.56 -1.20 10.26
CA VAL A 128 -8.18 -2.60 10.11
C VAL A 128 -7.31 -3.00 11.29
N ASP A 129 -7.86 -3.83 12.16
CA ASP A 129 -7.18 -4.38 13.32
C ASP A 129 -6.61 -5.76 12.99
N VAL A 130 -5.29 -5.91 12.99
CA VAL A 130 -4.61 -7.19 12.69
C VAL A 130 -4.68 -8.11 13.91
N LYS A 131 -5.24 -9.32 13.76
CA LYS A 131 -5.58 -10.23 14.87
C LYS A 131 -4.54 -11.30 15.16
N ARG A 132 -3.65 -11.58 14.21
CA ARG A 132 -2.52 -12.50 14.35
C ARG A 132 -1.29 -12.00 13.59
N ASP A 133 -0.14 -12.58 13.86
CA ASP A 133 1.05 -12.30 13.07
C ASP A 133 0.85 -12.82 11.64
N ILE A 134 1.15 -11.96 10.67
CA ILE A 134 1.13 -12.26 9.24
C ILE A 134 2.59 -12.44 8.80
N GLY A 135 2.95 -13.64 8.31
CA GLY A 135 4.29 -13.92 7.82
C GLY A 135 4.69 -13.05 6.62
N ILE A 136 5.99 -12.82 6.44
CA ILE A 136 6.53 -12.04 5.32
C ILE A 136 6.27 -12.69 3.93
N SER A 137 5.99 -13.99 3.91
CA SER A 137 5.59 -14.71 2.69
C SER A 137 4.07 -14.92 2.58
N GLU A 138 3.31 -14.43 3.55
CA GLU A 138 1.85 -14.43 3.49
C GLU A 138 1.35 -13.16 2.80
N HIS A 139 0.17 -13.29 2.19
CA HIS A 139 -0.57 -12.19 1.57
C HIS A 139 -2.02 -12.27 2.03
N VAL A 140 -2.32 -11.61 3.15
CA VAL A 140 -3.70 -11.50 3.65
C VAL A 140 -4.37 -10.33 2.96
N ILE A 141 -5.55 -10.56 2.39
CA ILE A 141 -6.30 -9.56 1.63
C ILE A 141 -7.44 -9.03 2.49
N VAL A 142 -7.51 -7.71 2.62
CA VAL A 142 -8.69 -7.00 3.12
C VAL A 142 -9.46 -6.51 1.92
N HIS A 143 -10.60 -7.13 1.63
CA HIS A 143 -11.30 -6.99 0.35
C HIS A 143 -11.82 -5.57 0.05
N GLU A 144 -12.23 -4.82 1.06
CA GLU A 144 -12.80 -3.47 0.92
C GLU A 144 -12.76 -2.73 2.27
N PHE A 145 -12.92 -1.40 2.25
CA PHE A 145 -12.97 -0.60 3.48
C PHE A 145 -14.41 -0.31 3.97
N GLU A 146 -15.41 -0.39 3.08
CA GLU A 146 -16.79 0.01 3.37
C GLU A 146 -17.67 -1.07 4.04
N ARG A 147 -17.04 -2.12 4.58
CA ARG A 147 -17.76 -3.22 5.21
C ARG A 147 -17.13 -3.60 6.54
N THR A 148 -17.89 -3.40 7.62
CA THR A 148 -17.54 -3.95 8.94
C THR A 148 -17.63 -5.47 8.89
N LEU A 149 -16.50 -6.13 9.11
CA LEU A 149 -16.39 -7.58 9.11
C LEU A 149 -15.23 -8.03 9.97
N GLU A 150 -15.25 -9.31 10.34
CA GLU A 150 -14.19 -9.92 11.13
C GLU A 150 -13.84 -11.30 10.55
N THR A 151 -12.54 -11.58 10.49
CA THR A 151 -11.95 -12.86 10.11
C THR A 151 -11.01 -13.35 11.22
N ASP A 152 -10.36 -14.49 11.02
CA ASP A 152 -9.30 -14.93 11.94
C ASP A 152 -8.03 -14.06 11.82
N ASP A 153 -7.82 -13.42 10.67
CA ASP A 153 -6.62 -12.64 10.36
C ASP A 153 -6.74 -11.17 10.79
N TYR A 154 -7.91 -10.57 10.63
CA TYR A 154 -8.14 -9.14 10.85
C TYR A 154 -9.60 -8.81 11.18
N ARG A 155 -9.84 -7.57 11.61
CA ARG A 155 -11.18 -6.98 11.73
C ARG A 155 -11.21 -5.62 11.05
N VAL A 156 -12.23 -5.39 10.22
CA VAL A 156 -12.54 -4.07 9.65
C VAL A 156 -13.68 -3.45 10.44
N ASN A 157 -13.52 -2.20 10.87
CA ASN A 157 -14.62 -1.37 11.36
C ASN A 157 -14.77 -0.18 10.41
N TYR A 158 -15.92 -0.08 9.74
CA TYR A 158 -16.23 1.03 8.84
C TYR A 158 -17.18 2.02 9.50
N PHE A 159 -16.86 3.30 9.37
CA PHE A 159 -17.64 4.42 9.88
C PHE A 159 -18.06 5.29 8.71
N LYS A 160 -19.37 5.28 8.43
CA LYS A 160 -19.93 5.81 7.19
C LYS A 160 -20.42 7.25 7.32
N TYR A 161 -20.11 8.05 6.31
CA TYR A 161 -20.77 9.31 5.98
C TYR A 161 -21.37 9.28 4.56
N ASN A 162 -20.53 9.26 3.51
CA ASN A 162 -20.90 9.27 2.09
C ASN A 162 -20.11 8.28 1.18
N GLY A 163 -19.22 7.46 1.74
CA GLY A 163 -18.44 6.41 1.06
C GLY A 163 -16.93 6.71 1.07
N LEU A 164 -16.11 5.68 1.29
CA LEU A 164 -14.66 5.72 1.50
C LEU A 164 -13.83 5.13 0.36
N ASN A 165 -14.36 4.13 -0.34
CA ASN A 165 -13.62 3.42 -1.39
C ASN A 165 -13.32 4.40 -2.53
N GLY A 166 -12.03 4.60 -2.87
CA GLY A 166 -11.61 5.55 -3.89
C GLY A 166 -11.68 6.99 -3.42
N LYS A 167 -11.53 7.24 -2.11
CA LYS A 167 -11.43 8.58 -1.51
C LYS A 167 -10.40 8.68 -0.39
N VAL A 168 -9.60 7.63 -0.19
CA VAL A 168 -8.63 7.62 0.90
C VAL A 168 -7.59 8.73 0.66
N SER A 169 -7.54 9.70 1.56
CA SER A 169 -6.56 10.79 1.55
C SER A 169 -5.57 10.75 2.70
N ARG A 170 -5.76 9.87 3.69
CA ARG A 170 -4.80 9.70 4.80
C ARG A 170 -4.77 8.27 5.30
N VAL A 171 -3.57 7.82 5.66
CA VAL A 171 -3.33 6.50 6.25
C VAL A 171 -2.54 6.66 7.54
N GLU A 172 -2.97 5.97 8.59
CA GLU A 172 -2.26 5.88 9.85
C GLU A 172 -2.01 4.42 10.21
N ILE A 173 -0.80 4.10 10.61
CA ILE A 173 -0.37 2.77 11.02
C ILE A 173 0.21 2.87 12.41
N GLN A 174 -0.38 2.13 13.33
CA GLN A 174 0.09 1.98 14.69
C GLN A 174 0.46 0.52 14.92
N VAL A 175 1.75 0.22 15.00
CA VAL A 175 2.24 -1.10 15.43
C VAL A 175 2.12 -1.26 16.96
N PRO A 176 2.09 -2.50 17.49
CA PRO A 176 1.98 -2.79 18.93
C PRO A 176 3.09 -2.20 19.81
#